data_AF-A0A895XW31-F1
#
_entry.id   AF-A0A895XW31-F1
#
_cell.length_a   1.000
_cell.length_b   1.000
_cell.length_c   1.000
_cell.angle_alpha   90.00
_cell.angle_beta   90.00
_cell.angle_gamma   90.00
#
_symmetry.space_group_name_H-M   'P 1'
#
loop_
_entity.id
_entity.type
_entity.pdbx_description
1 polymer ?
#
loop_
_entity_poly.entity_id
_entity_poly.type
_entity_poly.pdbx_seq_one_letter_code
_entity_poly.pdbx_strand_id
1 'polypeptide(L)'
;MSTMPEDVTVLIDQDACTGDGLCVQYAPDVFEFDIDGLAYVKDSSGELKTAEGASVPVPDHLRLDIVDAARDCPGECIYVRNARNGEDVAGPNAED
;
A
#
# COMPACT_ATOMS: atom_id res chain seq x y z
N MET A 1 18.07 6.39 16.57
CA MET A 1 16.65 6.43 16.21
C MET A 1 16.62 6.25 14.72
N SER A 2 16.31 5.05 14.23
CA SER A 2 16.21 4.81 12.79
C SER A 2 15.05 5.66 12.27
N THR A 3 15.39 6.65 11.44
CA THR A 3 14.44 7.49 10.73
C THR A 3 13.61 6.57 9.85
N MET A 4 12.37 6.27 10.23
CA MET A 4 11.41 5.71 9.27
C MET A 4 11.44 6.62 8.04
N PRO A 5 11.54 6.07 6.82
CA PRO A 5 11.64 6.91 5.63
C PRO A 5 10.45 7.87 5.58
N GLU A 6 10.76 9.16 5.56
CA GLU A 6 9.77 10.24 5.57
C GLU A 6 9.03 10.36 4.24
N ASP A 7 9.25 9.46 3.29
CA ASP A 7 8.60 9.49 1.98
C ASP A 7 8.51 8.05 1.46
N VAL A 8 7.32 7.46 1.57
CA VAL A 8 7.03 6.11 1.08
C VAL A 8 5.88 6.15 0.10
N THR A 9 5.96 5.29 -0.91
CA THR A 9 4.87 5.00 -1.82
C THR A 9 4.32 3.63 -1.53
N VAL A 10 3.04 3.45 -1.82
CA VAL A 10 2.36 2.16 -1.71
C VAL A 10 1.76 1.75 -3.04
N LEU A 11 1.81 0.47 -3.34
CA LEU A 11 1.13 -0.18 -4.45
C LEU A 11 0.52 -1.49 -3.99
N ILE A 12 -0.49 -1.95 -4.74
CA ILE A 12 -1.05 -3.29 -4.59
C ILE A 12 -0.68 -4.10 -5.82
N ASP A 13 -0.30 -5.36 -5.61
CA ASP A 13 -0.15 -6.37 -6.66
C ASP A 13 -1.50 -7.05 -6.90
N GLN A 14 -2.05 -6.88 -8.09
CA GLN A 14 -3.41 -7.36 -8.42
C GLN A 14 -3.46 -8.89 -8.55
N ASP A 15 -2.36 -9.53 -8.94
CA ASP A 15 -2.29 -11.00 -9.08
C ASP A 15 -2.28 -11.72 -7.72
N ALA A 16 -1.68 -11.11 -6.69
CA ALA A 16 -1.64 -11.64 -5.33
C ALA A 16 -2.85 -11.21 -4.47
N CYS A 17 -3.60 -10.19 -4.89
CA CYS A 17 -4.71 -9.67 -4.09
C CYS A 17 -5.88 -10.66 -4.02
N THR A 18 -6.27 -11.03 -2.79
CA THR A 18 -7.36 -11.99 -2.53
C THR A 18 -8.71 -11.33 -2.22
N GLY A 19 -8.76 -9.99 -2.17
CA GLY A 19 -9.98 -9.25 -1.86
C GLY A 19 -10.40 -9.25 -0.38
N ASP A 20 -9.46 -9.48 0.55
CA ASP A 20 -9.74 -9.60 1.99
C ASP A 20 -10.25 -8.30 2.65
N GLY A 21 -9.77 -7.15 2.17
CA GLY A 21 -10.28 -5.83 2.56
C GLY A 21 -9.70 -5.25 3.85
N LEU A 22 -8.71 -5.90 4.47
CA LEU A 22 -7.96 -5.30 5.58
C LEU A 22 -7.34 -3.96 5.21
N CYS A 23 -6.77 -3.82 4.02
CA CYS A 23 -6.18 -2.55 3.55
C CYS A 23 -7.16 -1.38 3.64
N VAL A 24 -8.39 -1.56 3.16
CA VAL A 24 -9.45 -0.53 3.20
C VAL A 24 -9.90 -0.25 4.63
N GLN A 25 -9.85 -1.22 5.54
CA GLN A 25 -10.17 -1.03 6.95
C GLN A 25 -9.10 -0.20 7.69
N TYR A 26 -7.83 -0.45 7.39
CA TYR A 26 -6.70 0.28 7.98
C TYR A 26 -6.57 1.70 7.43
N ALA A 27 -6.65 1.87 6.11
CA ALA A 27 -6.42 3.15 5.45
C ALA A 27 -7.39 3.38 4.27
N PRO A 28 -8.67 3.67 4.55
CA PRO A 28 -9.70 3.90 3.52
C PRO A 28 -9.43 5.16 2.69
N ASP A 29 -8.55 6.06 3.12
CA ASP A 29 -8.14 7.24 2.37
C ASP A 29 -7.11 6.93 1.27
N VAL A 30 -6.44 5.78 1.33
CA VAL A 30 -5.41 5.36 0.36
C VAL A 30 -5.82 4.11 -0.40
N PHE A 31 -6.66 3.25 0.17
CA PHE A 31 -7.12 2.02 -0.48
C PHE A 31 -8.62 2.05 -0.75
N GLU A 32 -9.01 1.48 -1.88
CA GLU A 32 -10.40 1.33 -2.27
C GLU A 32 -10.58 0.11 -3.16
N PHE A 33 -11.75 -0.51 -3.10
CA PHE A 33 -12.10 -1.64 -3.96
C PHE A 33 -12.67 -1.15 -5.29
N ASP A 34 -12.25 -1.78 -6.39
CA ASP A 34 -12.92 -1.61 -7.68
C ASP A 34 -13.97 -2.72 -7.91
N ILE A 35 -14.68 -2.64 -9.04
CA ILE A 35 -15.79 -3.53 -9.41
C ILE A 35 -15.39 -5.00 -9.62
N ASP A 36 -14.11 -5.27 -9.84
CA ASP A 36 -13.54 -6.62 -9.96
C ASP A 36 -13.31 -7.30 -8.60
N GLY A 37 -13.44 -6.56 -7.49
CA GLY A 37 -13.26 -7.07 -6.13
C GLY A 37 -11.81 -7.05 -5.63
N LEU A 38 -10.87 -6.49 -6.39
CA LEU A 38 -9.50 -6.25 -5.95
C LEU A 38 -9.35 -4.84 -5.39
N ALA A 39 -8.41 -4.71 -4.46
CA ALA A 39 -8.06 -3.42 -3.88
C ALA A 39 -7.06 -2.69 -4.77
N TYR A 40 -7.24 -1.38 -4.88
CA TYR A 40 -6.37 -0.45 -5.60
C TYR A 40 -5.97 0.70 -4.69
N VAL A 41 -4.91 1.39 -5.08
CA VAL A 41 -4.46 2.60 -4.40
C VAL A 41 -5.11 3.83 -5.01
N LYS A 42 -5.49 4.80 -4.18
CA LYS A 42 -6.00 6.10 -4.63
C LYS A 42 -5.08 7.23 -4.18
N ASP A 43 -4.97 8.25 -5.02
CA ASP A 43 -4.18 9.43 -4.71
C ASP A 43 -4.93 10.43 -3.81
N SER A 44 -4.25 11.51 -3.42
CA SER A 44 -4.83 12.57 -2.58
C SER A 44 -6.02 13.30 -3.22
N SER A 45 -6.24 13.15 -4.52
CA SER A 45 -7.41 13.68 -5.23
C SER A 45 -8.60 12.72 -5.16
N GLY A 46 -8.42 11.54 -4.58
CA GLY A 46 -9.40 10.45 -4.56
C GLY A 46 -9.45 9.66 -5.86
N GLU A 47 -8.50 9.85 -6.78
CA GLU A 47 -8.49 9.12 -8.04
C GLU A 47 -7.88 7.73 -7.84
N LEU A 48 -8.67 6.70 -8.14
CA LEU A 48 -8.23 5.31 -8.10
C LEU A 48 -7.23 5.01 -9.22
N LYS A 49 -6.08 4.43 -8.88
CA LYS A 49 -5.05 4.06 -9.84
C LYS A 49 -5.17 2.60 -10.20
N THR A 50 -5.73 2.34 -11.37
CA THR A 50 -6.01 0.99 -11.89
C THR A 50 -4.94 0.45 -12.84
N ALA A 51 -3.92 1.24 -13.16
CA ALA A 51 -2.79 0.78 -13.97
C ALA A 51 -1.92 -0.20 -13.17
N GLU A 52 -1.45 -1.26 -13.83
CA GLU A 52 -0.56 -2.26 -13.23
C GLU A 52 0.72 -1.60 -12.67
N GLY A 53 1.05 -1.93 -11.43
CA GLY A 53 2.21 -1.36 -10.73
C GLY A 53 2.08 0.12 -10.37
N ALA A 54 0.88 0.70 -10.46
CA ALA A 54 0.66 2.06 -10.01
C ALA A 54 0.91 2.20 -8.51
N SER A 55 1.61 3.26 -8.14
CA SER A 55 1.90 3.59 -6.74
C SER A 55 1.51 5.03 -6.43
N VAL A 56 1.16 5.28 -5.17
CA VAL A 56 0.79 6.61 -4.68
C VAL A 56 1.62 6.96 -3.44
N PRO A 57 1.93 8.26 -3.23
CA PRO A 57 2.58 8.69 -2.00
C PRO A 57 1.67 8.49 -0.80
N VAL A 58 2.24 8.00 0.30
CA VAL A 58 1.50 7.77 1.56
C VAL A 58 1.58 9.04 2.42
N PRO A 59 0.44 9.58 2.87
CA PRO A 59 0.42 10.68 3.83
C PRO A 59 1.15 10.32 5.13
N ASP A 60 1.91 11.27 5.71
CA ASP A 60 2.71 11.05 6.93
C ASP A 60 1.91 10.38 8.07
N HIS A 61 0.65 10.78 8.25
CA HIS A 61 -0.20 10.31 9.33
C HIS A 61 -0.73 8.88 9.13
N LEU A 62 -0.69 8.33 7.91
CA LEU A 62 -1.16 6.97 7.60
C LEU A 62 0.00 5.98 7.41
N ARG A 63 1.26 6.41 7.50
CA ARG A 63 2.41 5.53 7.23
C ARG A 63 2.42 4.26 8.07
N LEU A 64 2.11 4.41 9.37
CA LEU A 64 2.07 3.26 10.27
C LEU A 64 0.92 2.32 9.89
N ASP A 65 -0.27 2.87 9.64
CA ASP A 65 -1.45 2.08 9.23
C ASP A 65 -1.22 1.33 7.91
N ILE A 66 -0.54 1.95 6.94
CA ILE A 66 -0.18 1.31 5.67
C ILE A 66 0.85 0.20 5.87
N VAL A 67 1.86 0.41 6.73
CA VAL A 67 2.87 -0.60 7.05
C VAL A 67 2.25 -1.78 7.77
N ASP A 68 1.37 -1.54 8.74
CA ASP A 68 0.67 -2.59 9.47
C ASP A 68 -0.32 -3.33 8.56
N ALA A 69 -1.04 -2.61 7.69
CA ALA A 69 -1.87 -3.22 6.66
C ALA A 69 -1.07 -4.16 5.74
N ALA A 70 0.15 -3.76 5.35
CA ALA A 70 1.02 -4.59 4.51
C ALA A 70 1.50 -5.87 5.22
N ARG A 71 1.74 -5.80 6.54
CA ARG A 71 2.15 -6.94 7.37
C ARG A 71 1.00 -7.90 7.67
N ASP A 72 -0.20 -7.39 7.88
CA ASP A 72 -1.38 -8.19 8.20
C ASP A 72 -2.11 -8.71 6.95
N CYS A 73 -1.74 -8.24 5.75
CA CYS A 73 -2.40 -8.66 4.53
C CYS A 73 -2.14 -10.15 4.24
N PRO A 74 -3.16 -11.02 4.24
CA PRO A 74 -2.97 -12.46 4.08
C PRO A 74 -2.54 -12.86 2.66
N GLY A 75 -2.84 -12.01 1.66
CA GLY A 75 -2.38 -12.20 0.29
C GLY A 75 -0.97 -11.65 0.05
N GLU A 76 -0.36 -11.01 1.05
CA GLU A 76 0.93 -10.32 0.94
C GLU A 76 1.02 -9.42 -0.30
N CYS A 77 -0.10 -8.80 -0.69
CA CYS A 77 -0.23 -8.10 -1.97
C CYS A 77 0.09 -6.60 -1.87
N ILE A 78 0.50 -6.09 -0.72
CA ILE A 78 0.73 -4.65 -0.48
C ILE A 78 2.23 -4.43 -0.38
N TYR A 79 2.76 -3.54 -1.21
CA TYR A 79 4.17 -3.18 -1.21
C TYR A 79 4.33 -1.73 -0.81
N VAL A 80 5.10 -1.51 0.25
CA VAL A 80 5.46 -0.18 0.75
C VAL A 80 6.92 0.04 0.44
N ARG A 81 7.24 1.05 -0.37
CA ARG A 81 8.61 1.33 -0.81
C ARG A 81 9.01 2.74 -0.47
N ASN A 82 10.28 2.93 -0.17
CA ASN A 82 10.84 4.25 0.00
C ASN A 82 10.90 4.97 -1.37
N ALA A 83 10.28 6.15 -1.44
CA ALA A 83 10.14 6.89 -2.69
C ALA A 83 11.48 7.36 -3.28
N ARG A 84 12.54 7.47 -2.45
CA ARG A 84 13.86 7.98 -2.88
C ARG A 84 14.76 6.91 -3.49
N ASN A 85 14.76 5.70 -2.93
CA ASN A 85 15.70 4.65 -3.31
C ASN A 85 15.02 3.35 -3.77
N GLY A 86 13.69 3.25 -3.65
CA GLY A 86 12.91 2.08 -4.07
C GLY A 86 13.05 0.87 -3.14
N GLU A 87 13.66 1.04 -1.97
CA GLU A 87 13.83 -0.03 -0.98
C GLU A 87 12.47 -0.45 -0.40
N ASP A 88 12.21 -1.75 -0.31
CA ASP A 88 10.99 -2.29 0.29
C ASP A 88 11.03 -2.08 1.82
N VAL A 89 10.08 -1.29 2.32
CA VAL A 89 9.92 -0.93 3.73
C VAL A 89 8.99 -1.90 4.44
N ALA A 90 7.94 -2.35 3.74
CA ALA A 90 7.00 -3.36 4.20
C ALA A 90 6.35 -4.08 3.01
N GLY A 91 5.88 -5.30 3.23
CA GLY A 91 5.32 -6.17 2.21
C GLY A 91 6.18 -7.43 1.99
N PRO A 92 5.84 -8.26 1.00
CA PRO A 92 6.42 -9.61 0.83
C PRO A 92 7.92 -9.62 0.51
N ASN A 93 8.45 -8.50 -0.02
CA ASN A 93 9.87 -8.38 -0.36
C ASN A 93 10.69 -7.65 0.72
N ALA A 94 10.07 -7.15 1.78
CA ALA A 94 10.79 -6.47 2.85
C ALA A 94 11.48 -7.51 3.75
N GLU A 95 12.78 -7.34 4.00
CA GLU A 95 13.51 -8.19 4.95
C GLU A 95 13.10 -7.83 6.39
N ASP A 96 12.75 -8.83 7.21
CA ASP A 96 12.30 -8.70 8.62
C ASP A 96 13.39 -8.16 9.57
#